data_AF-A0A2T2X6S5-F1
#
_entry.id   AF-A0A2T2X6S5-F1
#
_cell.length_a   1.000
_cell.length_b   1.000
_cell.length_c   1.000
_cell.angle_alpha   90.00
_cell.angle_beta   90.00
_cell.angle_gamma   90.00
#
_symmetry.space_group_name_H-M   'P 1'
#
loop_
_entity.id
_entity.type
_entity.pdbx_description
1 polymer ?
#
loop_
_entity_poly.entity_id
_entity_poly.type
_entity_poly.pdbx_seq_one_letter_code
_entity_poly.pdbx_strand_id
1 'polypeptide(L)'
;MSAVNLAEIVSKQRDGGMPEPVIKDVLAELSLTIVLFDADSAFAIGLLIALTKSLGLSLGDRACLSLGITRHLPVLTTDRVWERLSLPVEIRAIRP
;
A
#
# COMPACT_ATOMS: atom_id res chain seq x y z
N MET A 1 5.71 -4.40 -3.48
CA MET A 1 4.44 -4.17 -2.75
C MET A 1 4.61 -4.66 -1.31
N SER A 2 4.03 -3.98 -0.30
CA SER A 2 4.06 -4.47 1.09
C SER A 2 3.12 -5.67 1.27
N ALA A 3 3.47 -6.62 2.14
CA ALA A 3 2.59 -7.73 2.53
C ALA A 3 1.23 -7.25 3.10
N VAL A 4 1.18 -6.04 3.69
CA VAL A 4 -0.09 -5.43 4.15
C VAL A 4 -1.01 -5.11 2.97
N ASN A 5 -0.47 -4.55 1.88
CA ASN A 5 -1.26 -4.26 0.68
C ASN A 5 -1.72 -5.54 -0.02
N LEU A 6 -0.88 -6.59 -0.02
CA LEU A 6 -1.29 -7.92 -0.49
C LEU A 6 -2.50 -8.44 0.31
N ALA A 7 -2.45 -8.35 1.64
CA ALA A 7 -3.57 -8.76 2.49
C ALA A 7 -4.85 -7.99 2.15
N GLU A 8 -4.76 -6.68 1.93
CA GLU A 8 -5.91 -5.86 1.52
C GLU A 8 -6.51 -6.31 0.18
N ILE A 9 -5.67 -6.62 -0.82
CA ILE A 9 -6.12 -7.15 -2.11
C ILE A 9 -6.83 -8.49 -1.92
N VAL A 10 -6.21 -9.43 -1.20
CA VAL A 10 -6.80 -10.75 -0.93
C VAL A 10 -8.13 -10.63 -0.20
N SER A 11 -8.23 -9.76 0.81
CA SER A 11 -9.47 -9.50 1.54
C SER A 11 -10.57 -8.97 0.60
N LYS A 12 -10.27 -7.99 -0.25
CA LYS A 12 -11.24 -7.44 -1.23
C LYS A 12 -11.72 -8.49 -2.23
N GLN A 13 -10.80 -9.30 -2.77
CA GLN A 13 -11.18 -10.35 -3.72
C GLN A 13 -12.05 -11.43 -3.05
N ARG A 14 -11.73 -11.81 -1.81
CA ARG A 14 -12.51 -12.78 -1.06
C ARG A 14 -13.90 -12.26 -0.69
N ASP A 15 -14.00 -11.00 -0.25
CA ASP A 15 -15.27 -10.34 0.04
C ASP A 15 -16.17 -10.25 -1.21
N GLY A 16 -15.56 -10.04 -2.38
CA GLY A 16 -16.20 -10.15 -3.68
C GLY A 16 -16.57 -11.57 -4.13
N GLY A 17 -16.37 -12.59 -3.30
CA GLY A 17 -16.75 -13.98 -3.57
C GLY A 17 -15.74 -14.81 -4.36
N MET A 18 -14.54 -14.30 -4.63
CA MET A 18 -13.53 -15.05 -5.38
C MET A 18 -12.99 -16.24 -4.57
N PRO A 19 -12.92 -17.46 -5.14
CA PRO A 19 -12.30 -18.61 -4.49
C PRO A 19 -10.79 -18.42 -4.30
N GLU A 20 -10.23 -18.94 -3.21
CA GLU A 20 -8.79 -18.84 -2.91
C GLU A 20 -7.86 -19.31 -4.05
N PRO A 21 -8.13 -20.44 -4.74
CA PRO A 21 -7.27 -20.86 -5.86
C PRO A 21 -7.21 -19.81 -6.97
N VAL A 22 -8.35 -19.21 -7.33
CA VAL A 22 -8.44 -18.17 -8.35
C VAL A 22 -7.70 -16.90 -7.91
N ILE A 23 -7.79 -16.51 -6.63
CA ILE A 23 -7.03 -15.37 -6.09
C ILE A 23 -5.52 -15.62 -6.23
N LYS A 24 -5.04 -16.83 -5.91
CA LYS A 24 -3.63 -17.18 -6.03
C LYS A 24 -3.14 -17.13 -7.48
N ASP A 25 -3.93 -17.66 -8.41
CA ASP A 25 -3.60 -17.66 -9.85
C ASP A 25 -3.47 -16.23 -10.39
N VAL A 26 -4.46 -15.37 -10.13
CA VAL A 26 -4.43 -13.95 -10.54
C VAL A 26 -3.23 -13.21 -9.95
N LEU A 27 -2.92 -13.43 -8.66
CA LEU A 27 -1.78 -12.77 -8.03
C LEU A 27 -0.43 -13.25 -8.59
N ALA A 28 -0.33 -14.51 -9.00
CA ALA A 28 0.88 -15.06 -9.61
C ALA A 28 1.18 -14.41 -10.98
N GLU A 29 0.16 -14.02 -11.73
CA GLU A 29 0.32 -13.36 -13.04
C GLU A 29 0.86 -11.93 -12.93
N LEU A 30 0.61 -11.23 -11.82
CA LEU A 30 0.99 -9.82 -11.65
C LEU A 30 2.49 -9.57 -11.42
N SER A 31 3.31 -10.61 -11.33
CA SER A 31 4.78 -10.51 -11.17
C SER A 31 5.21 -9.55 -10.04
N LEU A 32 4.46 -9.53 -8.93
CA LEU A 32 4.70 -8.61 -7.83
C LEU A 32 5.79 -9.14 -6.89
N THR A 33 6.80 -8.31 -6.61
CA THR A 33 7.69 -8.56 -5.46
C THR A 33 6.99 -8.13 -4.17
N ILE A 34 6.71 -9.10 -3.30
CA ILE A 34 6.13 -8.87 -1.97
C ILE A 34 7.26 -8.65 -0.96
N VAL A 35 7.18 -7.53 -0.23
CA VAL A 35 8.12 -7.17 0.83
C VAL A 35 7.50 -7.54 2.18
N LEU A 36 8.28 -8.21 3.03
CA LEU A 36 7.87 -8.62 4.36
C LEU A 36 7.49 -7.41 5.23
N PHE A 37 6.56 -7.64 6.15
CA PHE A 37 6.12 -6.64 7.12
C PHE A 37 6.53 -7.08 8.52
N ASP A 38 7.56 -6.43 9.04
CA ASP A 38 8.19 -6.71 10.33
C ASP A 38 7.86 -5.62 11.37
N ALA A 39 8.48 -5.72 12.55
CA ALA A 39 8.27 -4.77 13.64
C ALA A 39 8.70 -3.34 13.27
N ASP A 40 9.80 -3.18 12.54
CA ASP A 40 10.28 -1.87 12.10
C ASP A 40 9.31 -1.23 11.11
N SER A 41 8.80 -2.02 10.16
CA SER A 41 7.73 -1.61 9.25
C SER A 41 6.47 -1.20 10.01
N ALA A 42 6.06 -1.98 11.02
CA ALA A 42 4.89 -1.69 11.85
C ALA A 42 5.03 -0.38 12.62
N PHE A 43 6.21 -0.13 13.20
CA PHE A 43 6.49 1.11 13.90
C PHE A 43 6.48 2.32 12.95
N ALA A 44 7.15 2.21 11.80
CA ALA A 44 7.21 3.27 10.80
C ALA A 44 5.81 3.68 10.29
N ILE A 45 4.95 2.71 9.92
CA ILE A 45 3.59 3.01 9.46
C ILE A 45 2.69 3.57 10.58
N GLY A 46 2.97 3.19 11.83
CA GLY A 46 2.24 3.68 13.00
C GLY A 46 2.47 5.17 13.21
N LEU A 47 3.72 5.62 13.09
CA LEU A 47 4.08 7.04 13.24
C LEU A 47 3.56 7.92 12.10
N LEU A 48 3.41 7.38 10.88
CA LEU A 48 2.89 8.13 9.74
C LEU A 48 1.47 8.67 9.94
N ILE A 49 0.70 8.17 10.93
CA ILE A 49 -0.64 8.70 11.22
C ILE A 49 -0.65 10.20 11.49
N ALA A 50 0.41 10.75 12.10
CA ALA A 50 0.52 12.18 12.39
C ALA A 50 0.46 13.04 11.12
N LEU A 51 0.92 12.50 9.98
CA LEU A 51 0.99 13.18 8.69
C LEU A 51 -0.18 12.84 7.78
N THR A 52 -0.85 11.70 8.01
CA THR A 52 -1.88 11.18 7.09
C THR A 52 -3.30 11.22 7.66
N LYS A 53 -3.49 11.50 8.96
CA LYS A 53 -4.81 11.48 9.62
C LYS A 53 -5.81 12.45 8.99
N SER A 54 -5.35 13.63 8.57
CA SER A 54 -6.19 14.66 7.93
C SER A 54 -6.79 14.20 6.60
N LEU A 55 -6.15 13.25 5.93
CA LEU A 55 -6.62 12.67 4.65
C LEU A 55 -7.33 11.33 4.84
N GLY A 56 -7.51 10.87 6.09
CA GLY A 56 -8.23 9.63 6.38
C GLY A 56 -7.53 8.35 5.89
N LEU A 57 -6.22 8.38 5.64
CA LEU A 57 -5.51 7.24 5.06
C LEU A 57 -5.57 6.00 5.96
N SER A 58 -5.74 4.84 5.34
CA SER A 58 -5.78 3.54 5.98
C SER A 58 -4.38 3.05 6.42
N LEU A 59 -4.32 1.92 7.12
CA LEU A 59 -3.05 1.24 7.40
C LEU A 59 -2.37 0.74 6.12
N GLY A 60 -3.14 0.26 5.13
CA GLY A 60 -2.63 -0.17 3.83
C GLY A 60 -1.98 0.98 3.06
N ASP A 61 -2.62 2.15 3.09
CA ASP A 61 -2.09 3.36 2.46
C ASP A 61 -0.75 3.78 3.08
N ARG A 62 -0.68 3.79 4.42
CA ARG A 62 0.56 4.07 5.14
C ARG A 62 1.64 3.02 4.88
N ALA A 63 1.28 1.75 4.73
CA ALA A 63 2.21 0.69 4.36
C ALA A 63 2.81 0.90 2.97
N CYS A 64 2.01 1.36 2.00
CA CYS A 64 2.49 1.72 0.67
C CYS A 64 3.46 2.91 0.72
N LEU A 65 3.08 3.98 1.43
CA LEU A 65 3.90 5.18 1.62
C LEU A 65 5.23 4.85 2.33
N SER A 66 5.17 4.13 3.45
CA SER A 66 6.37 3.75 4.21
C SER A 66 7.32 2.89 3.39
N LEU A 67 6.81 1.97 2.57
CA LEU A 67 7.67 1.16 1.72
C LEU A 67 8.37 2.02 0.65
N GLY A 68 7.66 2.97 0.04
CA GLY A 68 8.25 3.92 -0.92
C GLY A 68 9.36 4.78 -0.29
N ILE A 69 9.12 5.29 0.92
CA ILE A 69 10.12 6.05 1.69
C ILE A 69 11.38 5.19 1.93
N THR A 70 11.22 3.98 2.49
CA THR A 70 12.35 3.12 2.86
C THR A 70 13.13 2.59 1.65
N ARG A 71 12.46 2.41 0.50
CA ARG A 71 13.10 1.93 -0.73
C ARG A 71 13.58 3.04 -1.66
N HIS A 72 13.29 4.30 -1.32
CA HIS A 72 13.54 5.46 -2.18
C HIS A 72 12.93 5.30 -3.58
N LEU A 73 11.69 4.77 -3.63
CA LEU A 73 10.96 4.54 -4.86
C LEU A 73 9.67 5.38 -4.89
N PRO A 74 9.22 5.84 -6.08
CA PRO A 74 7.96 6.54 -6.21
C PRO A 74 6.77 5.67 -5.78
N VAL A 75 5.78 6.30 -5.16
CA VAL A 75 4.51 5.68 -4.79
C VAL A 75 3.46 6.06 -5.83
N LEU A 76 2.85 5.04 -6.44
CA LEU A 76 1.77 5.25 -7.42
C LEU A 76 0.42 5.20 -6.71
N THR A 77 -0.48 6.12 -7.06
CA THR A 77 -1.83 6.16 -6.50
C THR A 77 -2.85 6.60 -7.54
N THR A 78 -4.10 6.16 -7.39
CA THR A 78 -5.24 6.73 -8.14
C THR A 78 -5.96 7.82 -7.35
N ASP A 79 -5.55 8.07 -6.10
CA ASP A 79 -6.11 9.11 -5.25
C ASP A 79 -5.17 10.32 -5.19
N ARG A 80 -5.57 11.40 -5.88
CA ARG A 80 -4.82 12.65 -5.95
C ARG A 80 -4.68 13.37 -4.62
N VAL A 81 -5.51 13.04 -3.62
CA VAL A 81 -5.40 13.72 -2.33
C VAL A 81 -4.04 13.48 -1.68
N TRP A 82 -3.37 12.37 -2.02
CA TRP A 82 -2.04 12.02 -1.51
C TRP A 82 -0.96 13.01 -1.95
N GLU A 83 -1.12 13.70 -3.09
CA GLU A 83 -0.17 14.71 -3.55
C GLU A 83 -0.04 15.91 -2.59
N ARG A 84 -1.00 16.06 -1.65
CA ARG A 84 -0.99 17.08 -0.60
C ARG A 84 -0.13 16.71 0.61
N LEU A 85 0.40 15.47 0.65
CA LEU A 85 1.21 14.99 1.76
C LEU A 85 2.64 15.53 1.66
N SER A 86 3.11 16.17 2.74
CA SER A 86 4.51 16.55 2.89
C SER A 86 5.33 15.36 3.42
N LEU A 87 5.64 14.41 2.53
CA LEU A 87 6.42 13.21 2.86
C LEU A 87 7.74 13.15 2.06
N PRO A 88 8.77 12.49 2.59
CA PRO A 88 10.06 12.32 1.90
C PRO A 88 10.01 11.20 0.84
N VAL A 89 8.98 11.20 0.00
CA VAL A 89 8.80 10.24 -1.10
C VAL A 89 8.04 10.91 -2.24
N GLU A 90 8.42 10.58 -3.48
CA GLU A 90 7.68 11.01 -4.66
C GLU A 90 6.33 10.28 -4.74
N ILE A 91 5.24 11.03 -4.86
CA ILE A 91 3.90 10.48 -5.07
C ILE A 91 3.47 10.82 -6.50
N ARG A 92 3.06 9.81 -7.26
CA ARG A 92 2.59 9.96 -8.65
C ARG A 92 1.14 9.51 -8.76
N ALA A 93 0.25 10.45 -9.06
CA ALA A 93 -1.11 10.11 -9.45
C ALA A 93 -1.12 9.53 -10.87
N ILE A 94 -1.65 8.31 -11.03
CA ILE A 94 -1.69 7.60 -12.33
C ILE A 94 -3.07 7.63 -13.00
N ARG A 95 -4.01 8.41 -12.46
CA ARG A 95 -5.33 8.65 -13.05
C ARG A 95 -5.50 10.14 -13.42
N PRO A 96 -6.07 10.48 -14.59
CA PRO A 96 -6.37 11.86 -15.00
C PRO A 96 -7.46 12.53 -14.15
#